data_AF-A0A2P4T2V3-F1
#
_entry.id   AF-A0A2P4T2V3-F1
#
_cell.length_a   1.000
_cell.length_b   1.000
_cell.length_c   1.000
_cell.angle_alpha   90.00
_cell.angle_beta   90.00
_cell.angle_gamma   90.00
#
_symmetry.space_group_name_H-M   'P 1'
#
loop_
_entity.id
_entity.type
_entity.pdbx_description
1 polymer ?
#
loop_
_entity_poly.entity_id
_entity_poly.type
_entity_poly.pdbx_seq_one_letter_code
_entity_poly.pdbx_strand_id
1 'polypeptide(L)'
;MLGRNYSSKRLLGYVAALKDNFGFIETANHDKEIFFHYSEYCGDIDSLELGDTVEYSLSKGKGNKVSAEKVNKTHAVNGITEEADPTVYSGKVIRPLRSVDPTQTEYQGMIEVMEDGEMKGEFYPFGIVGMANKGDCLQKGETVKFQLCVLGQNGQTMAVNITPFRRATVECVKDQFGFINYEVGDSKKLFFHVKEVQDGVELQAGDEVEFSVILNQRTGKCSACNVWRVCEGAKAVAAPRPDRLVNRLKNINLDDANAPRLTVLRQPRGPDNSK
;
A
#
# COMPACT_ATOMS: atom_id res chain seq x y z
N MET A 1 -8.03 -22.35 47.85
CA MET A 1 -7.12 -23.31 47.19
C MET A 1 -6.64 -22.71 45.87
N LEU A 2 -5.39 -22.25 45.90
CA LEU A 2 -4.48 -21.93 44.79
C LEU A 2 -5.03 -21.25 43.53
N GLY A 3 -5.07 -19.91 43.60
CA GLY A 3 -4.87 -19.09 42.41
C GLY A 3 -3.49 -19.40 41.82
N ARG A 4 -3.50 -20.10 40.68
CA ARG A 4 -2.30 -20.44 39.94
C ARG A 4 -1.85 -19.17 39.20
N ASN A 5 -1.09 -18.33 39.92
CA ASN A 5 -0.27 -17.28 39.32
C ASN A 5 0.74 -17.96 38.39
N TYR A 6 0.35 -18.20 37.14
CA TYR A 6 1.34 -18.17 36.07
C TYR A 6 1.87 -16.74 36.09
N SER A 7 3.11 -16.56 36.51
CA SER A 7 3.88 -15.38 36.17
C SER A 7 3.81 -15.24 34.65
N SER A 8 2.85 -14.47 34.16
CA SER A 8 2.61 -14.26 32.74
C SER A 8 3.77 -13.42 32.24
N LYS A 9 4.84 -14.10 31.82
CA LYS A 9 6.04 -13.48 31.27
C LYS A 9 5.57 -12.53 30.18
N ARG A 10 5.81 -11.24 30.39
CA ARG A 10 5.52 -10.25 29.37
C ARG A 10 6.51 -10.42 28.23
N LEU A 11 5.97 -10.49 27.02
CA LEU A 11 6.71 -10.63 25.78
C LEU A 11 6.55 -9.35 24.97
N LEU A 12 7.57 -9.03 24.19
CA LEU A 12 7.52 -7.97 23.20
C LEU A 12 7.23 -8.58 21.82
N GLY A 13 6.61 -7.78 20.96
CA GLY A 13 6.37 -8.10 19.58
C GLY A 13 5.95 -6.87 18.80
N TYR A 14 5.60 -7.07 17.54
CA TYR A 14 5.27 -6.00 16.60
C TYR A 14 3.93 -6.27 15.94
N VAL A 15 3.10 -5.25 15.75
CA VAL A 15 1.81 -5.43 15.07
C VAL A 15 2.05 -5.83 13.60
N ALA A 16 1.71 -7.07 13.24
CA ALA A 16 1.91 -7.62 11.90
C ALA A 16 0.69 -7.43 10.99
N ALA A 17 -0.50 -7.48 11.57
CA ALA A 17 -1.76 -7.38 10.84
C ALA A 17 -2.90 -6.88 11.76
N LEU A 18 -3.80 -6.09 11.18
CA LEU A 18 -4.98 -5.52 11.83
C LEU A 18 -6.20 -5.76 10.91
N LYS A 19 -7.18 -6.51 11.39
CA LYS A 19 -8.41 -6.87 10.64
C LYS A 19 -9.63 -6.21 11.28
N ASP A 20 -10.83 -6.76 11.12
CA ASP A 20 -12.05 -6.12 11.64
C ASP A 20 -12.10 -6.04 13.18
N ASN A 21 -11.82 -7.16 13.85
CA ASN A 21 -12.00 -7.30 15.31
C ASN A 21 -10.80 -7.98 16.00
N PHE A 22 -9.74 -8.24 15.25
CA PHE A 22 -8.59 -8.98 15.71
C PHE A 22 -7.35 -8.58 14.91
N GLY A 23 -6.18 -8.95 15.42
CA GLY A 23 -4.93 -8.75 14.74
C GLY A 23 -3.94 -9.86 15.02
N PHE A 24 -2.74 -9.67 14.51
CA PHE A 24 -1.62 -10.57 14.71
C PHE A 24 -0.39 -9.77 15.15
N ILE A 25 0.34 -10.32 16.10
CA ILE A 25 1.58 -9.78 16.65
C ILE A 25 2.73 -10.66 16.19
N GLU A 26 3.64 -10.12 15.39
CA GLU A 26 4.95 -10.72 15.11
C GLU A 26 5.73 -10.88 16.41
N THR A 27 6.29 -12.07 16.64
CA THR A 27 7.14 -12.35 17.79
C THR A 27 8.44 -11.54 17.73
N ALA A 28 9.09 -11.29 18.87
CA ALA A 28 10.39 -10.64 18.89
C ALA A 28 11.50 -11.39 18.11
N ASN A 29 11.32 -12.70 17.88
CA ASN A 29 12.22 -13.51 17.04
C ASN A 29 11.91 -13.38 15.54
N HIS A 30 10.88 -12.62 15.16
CA HIS A 30 10.42 -12.42 13.80
C HIS A 30 10.05 -13.70 13.04
N ASP A 31 9.82 -14.82 13.74
CA ASP A 31 9.63 -16.15 13.14
C ASP A 31 8.15 -16.55 12.99
N LYS A 32 7.29 -15.96 13.82
CA LYS A 32 5.88 -16.36 13.98
C LYS A 32 5.01 -15.15 14.27
N GLU A 33 3.71 -15.37 14.15
CA GLU A 33 2.71 -14.41 14.61
C GLU A 33 1.77 -15.02 15.65
N ILE A 34 1.30 -14.18 16.57
CA ILE A 34 0.39 -14.52 17.65
C ILE A 34 -0.91 -13.76 17.45
N PHE A 35 -2.02 -14.49 17.41
CA PHE A 35 -3.36 -13.92 17.31
C PHE A 35 -3.73 -13.16 18.60
N PHE A 36 -4.38 -12.00 18.45
CA PHE A 36 -5.04 -11.30 19.55
C PHE A 36 -6.40 -10.76 19.10
N HIS A 37 -7.36 -10.75 20.03
CA HIS A 37 -8.64 -10.08 19.81
C HIS A 37 -8.54 -8.62 20.26
N TYR A 38 -9.27 -7.70 19.65
CA TYR A 38 -9.21 -6.28 20.03
C TYR A 38 -9.63 -6.00 21.48
N SER A 39 -10.47 -6.87 22.07
CA SER A 39 -10.80 -6.79 23.50
C SER A 39 -9.60 -6.99 24.43
N GLU A 40 -8.52 -7.60 23.93
CA GLU A 40 -7.28 -7.80 24.68
C GLU A 40 -6.34 -6.60 24.59
N TYR A 41 -6.60 -5.66 23.67
CA TYR A 41 -5.82 -4.44 23.53
C TYR A 41 -6.28 -3.40 24.56
N CYS A 42 -5.31 -2.98 25.38
CA CYS A 42 -5.49 -2.03 26.48
C CYS A 42 -5.21 -0.60 25.97
N GLY A 43 -6.02 -0.12 25.05
CA GLY A 43 -5.85 1.21 24.45
C GLY A 43 -6.91 1.51 23.39
N ASP A 44 -6.74 2.63 22.70
CA ASP A 44 -7.58 2.98 21.56
C ASP A 44 -7.11 2.24 20.30
N ILE A 45 -7.95 1.37 19.76
CA ILE A 45 -7.59 0.54 18.60
C ILE A 45 -7.28 1.37 17.36
N ASP A 46 -7.89 2.55 17.24
CA ASP A 46 -7.69 3.46 16.11
C ASP A 46 -6.28 4.10 16.14
N SER A 47 -5.57 4.01 17.26
CA SER A 47 -4.19 4.49 17.44
C SER A 47 -3.11 3.42 17.21
N LEU A 48 -3.54 2.18 16.94
CA LEU A 48 -2.65 1.04 16.72
C LEU A 48 -2.37 0.88 15.23
N GLU A 49 -1.09 0.87 14.86
CA GLU A 49 -0.62 0.82 13.48
C GLU A 49 0.28 -0.39 13.23
N LEU A 50 0.46 -0.75 11.95
CA LEU A 50 1.36 -1.83 11.57
C LEU A 50 2.80 -1.47 11.92
N GLY A 51 3.54 -2.42 12.50
CA GLY A 51 4.89 -2.23 12.98
C GLY A 51 4.99 -1.63 14.39
N ASP A 52 3.89 -1.25 15.03
CA ASP A 52 3.92 -0.77 16.41
C ASP A 52 4.47 -1.84 17.36
N THR A 53 5.36 -1.43 18.26
CA THR A 53 5.85 -2.29 19.33
C THR A 53 4.78 -2.45 20.40
N VAL A 54 4.50 -3.70 20.75
CA VAL A 54 3.51 -4.07 21.77
C VAL A 54 4.11 -5.01 22.79
N GLU A 55 3.65 -4.86 24.03
CA GLU A 55 3.89 -5.82 25.10
C GLU A 55 2.62 -6.65 25.33
N TYR A 56 2.76 -7.96 25.49
CA TYR A 56 1.65 -8.87 25.67
C TYR A 56 1.99 -10.06 26.57
N SER A 57 0.97 -10.78 27.04
CA SER A 57 1.12 -12.07 27.72
C SER A 57 0.53 -13.19 26.88
N LEU A 58 1.12 -14.38 26.93
CA LEU A 58 0.54 -15.55 26.25
C LEU A 58 -0.56 -16.18 27.09
N SER A 59 -1.71 -16.40 26.46
CA SER A 59 -2.84 -17.13 26.99
C SER A 59 -3.03 -18.44 26.23
N LYS A 60 -3.27 -19.53 26.96
CA LYS A 60 -3.63 -20.82 26.35
C LYS A 60 -5.16 -20.88 26.25
N GLY A 61 -5.67 -20.86 25.01
CA GLY A 61 -7.10 -21.00 24.73
C GLY A 61 -7.61 -22.44 24.84
N LYS A 62 -8.83 -22.67 24.34
CA LYS A 62 -9.38 -24.03 24.17
C LYS A 62 -8.74 -24.71 22.95
N GLY A 63 -8.23 -25.94 23.14
CA GLY A 63 -7.32 -26.58 22.18
C GLY A 63 -5.93 -25.94 22.23
N ASN A 64 -4.91 -26.54 21.63
CA ASN A 64 -3.51 -26.04 21.67
C ASN A 64 -3.29 -24.67 20.98
N LYS A 65 -4.33 -23.85 20.81
CA LYS A 65 -4.27 -22.50 20.28
C LYS A 65 -3.78 -21.54 21.37
N VAL A 66 -2.75 -20.78 21.02
CA VAL A 66 -2.17 -19.75 21.88
C VAL A 66 -2.61 -18.39 21.32
N SER A 67 -3.06 -17.49 22.20
CA SER A 67 -3.40 -16.11 21.86
C SER A 67 -2.65 -15.14 22.78
N ALA A 68 -2.54 -13.88 22.37
CA ALA A 68 -2.05 -12.81 23.22
C ALA A 68 -3.20 -12.20 24.03
N GLU A 69 -2.94 -11.91 25.30
CA GLU A 69 -3.83 -11.20 26.22
C GLU A 69 -3.10 -9.98 26.81
N LYS A 70 -3.85 -9.00 27.31
CA LYS A 70 -3.32 -7.77 27.94
C LYS A 70 -2.30 -7.06 27.05
N VAL A 71 -2.63 -6.93 25.77
CA VAL A 71 -1.78 -6.28 24.76
C VAL A 71 -1.75 -4.79 25.03
N ASN A 72 -0.55 -4.20 25.12
CA ASN A 72 -0.36 -2.77 25.35
C ASN A 72 0.64 -2.23 24.33
N LYS A 73 0.33 -1.11 23.66
CA LYS A 73 1.33 -0.39 22.85
C LYS A 73 2.39 0.16 23.78
N THR A 74 3.65 -0.05 23.43
CA THR A 74 4.79 0.38 24.22
C THR A 74 5.80 1.08 23.33
N HIS A 75 6.44 2.11 23.88
CA HIS A 75 7.56 2.77 23.23
C HIS A 75 8.89 2.07 23.52
N ALA A 76 8.86 0.86 24.10
CA ALA A 76 10.04 0.17 24.64
C ALA A 76 11.27 0.32 23.74
N VAL A 77 12.20 1.16 24.23
CA VAL A 77 13.45 1.60 23.61
C VAL A 77 14.57 0.54 23.79
N ASN A 78 14.24 -0.71 24.10
CA ASN A 78 15.23 -1.70 24.51
C ASN A 78 15.40 -2.85 23.52
N GLY A 79 16.47 -2.74 22.73
CA GLY A 79 17.27 -3.84 22.19
C GLY A 79 16.78 -4.34 20.84
N ILE A 80 17.37 -3.99 19.72
CA ILE A 80 18.78 -3.73 19.43
C ILE A 80 18.80 -2.65 18.33
N THR A 81 19.69 -1.66 18.39
CA THR A 81 20.10 -0.95 17.16
C THR A 81 20.88 -1.97 16.35
N GLU A 82 20.15 -2.85 15.69
CA GLU A 82 20.74 -3.72 14.71
C GLU A 82 21.01 -2.80 13.54
N GLU A 83 22.23 -2.26 13.52
CA GLU A 83 22.68 -1.45 12.41
C GLU A 83 22.70 -2.39 11.20
N ALA A 84 21.76 -2.14 10.29
CA ALA A 84 21.74 -2.80 9.01
C ALA A 84 23.09 -2.55 8.32
N ASP A 85 23.60 -3.56 7.63
CA ASP A 85 24.72 -3.40 6.73
C ASP A 85 24.38 -2.28 5.73
N PRO A 86 25.26 -1.27 5.55
CA PRO A 86 24.98 -0.16 4.64
C PRO A 86 24.83 -0.62 3.18
N THR A 87 25.31 -1.81 2.84
CA THR A 87 25.20 -2.41 1.51
C THR A 87 23.74 -2.59 1.11
N VAL A 88 23.37 -1.96 0.01
CA VAL A 88 22.03 -2.10 -0.58
C VAL A 88 22.06 -3.23 -1.60
N TYR A 89 21.25 -4.24 -1.35
CA TYR A 89 21.03 -5.37 -2.24
C TYR A 89 19.80 -5.13 -3.11
N SER A 90 19.79 -5.76 -4.29
CA SER A 90 18.60 -5.92 -5.10
C SER A 90 18.11 -7.36 -4.98
N GLY A 91 16.81 -7.57 -5.08
CA GLY A 91 16.26 -8.93 -4.99
C GLY A 91 14.85 -9.03 -5.53
N LYS A 92 14.36 -10.26 -5.55
CA LYS A 92 13.02 -10.61 -5.98
C LYS A 92 12.27 -11.29 -4.84
N VAL A 93 11.04 -10.86 -4.58
CA VAL A 93 10.18 -11.48 -3.57
C VAL A 93 9.74 -12.85 -4.09
N ILE A 94 10.21 -13.92 -3.45
CA ILE A 94 9.82 -15.30 -3.80
C ILE A 94 8.59 -15.73 -3.01
N ARG A 95 8.41 -15.15 -1.82
CA ARG A 95 7.26 -15.42 -0.95
C ARG A 95 6.86 -14.15 -0.18
N PRO A 96 5.58 -13.74 -0.22
CA PRO A 96 5.12 -12.56 0.51
C PRO A 96 4.91 -12.87 2.01
N LEU A 97 4.60 -11.84 2.81
CA LEU A 97 4.17 -12.03 4.20
C LEU A 97 2.83 -12.75 4.29
N ARG A 98 2.60 -13.47 5.38
CA ARG A 98 1.35 -14.21 5.61
C ARG A 98 0.11 -13.31 5.66
N SER A 99 0.28 -12.04 6.01
CA SER A 99 -0.79 -11.05 5.94
C SER A 99 -1.28 -10.78 4.51
N VAL A 100 -0.40 -10.96 3.52
CA VAL A 100 -0.69 -10.80 2.08
C VAL A 100 -1.20 -12.10 1.47
N ASP A 101 -0.60 -13.24 1.84
CA ASP A 101 -1.08 -14.57 1.47
C ASP A 101 -1.45 -15.40 2.72
N PRO A 102 -2.71 -15.34 3.18
CA PRO A 102 -3.15 -16.08 4.36
C PRO A 102 -3.18 -17.60 4.18
N THR A 103 -3.04 -18.10 2.95
CA THR A 103 -3.07 -19.54 2.66
C THR A 103 -1.75 -20.24 3.02
N GLN A 104 -0.67 -19.48 3.19
CA GLN A 104 0.62 -20.02 3.59
C GLN A 104 0.72 -20.31 5.10
N THR A 105 1.63 -21.23 5.44
CA THR A 105 1.89 -21.66 6.82
C THR A 105 2.91 -20.77 7.53
N GLU A 106 3.93 -20.33 6.81
CA GLU A 106 5.05 -19.57 7.31
C GLU A 106 4.69 -18.10 7.46
N TYR A 107 5.11 -17.49 8.56
CA TYR A 107 4.86 -16.08 8.81
C TYR A 107 5.69 -15.16 7.89
N GLN A 108 7.01 -15.31 7.97
CA GLN A 108 8.03 -14.46 7.31
C GLN A 108 7.81 -14.44 5.81
N GLY A 109 8.09 -13.35 5.11
CA GLY A 109 8.32 -13.37 3.66
C GLY A 109 9.71 -13.90 3.32
N MET A 110 10.01 -14.03 2.03
CA MET A 110 11.33 -14.43 1.54
C MET A 110 11.74 -13.64 0.29
N ILE A 111 12.94 -13.08 0.30
CA ILE A 111 13.57 -12.41 -0.84
C ILE A 111 14.76 -13.24 -1.31
N GLU A 112 14.90 -13.41 -2.62
CA GLU A 112 16.10 -13.97 -3.23
C GLU A 112 16.95 -12.83 -3.80
N VAL A 113 18.26 -12.85 -3.51
CA VAL A 113 19.22 -11.84 -3.98
C VAL A 113 19.35 -11.92 -5.50
N MET A 114 19.40 -10.75 -6.11
CA MET A 114 19.64 -10.55 -7.53
C MET A 114 20.84 -9.63 -7.73
N GLU A 115 21.74 -10.01 -8.64
CA GLU A 115 22.90 -9.21 -9.06
C GLU A 115 22.97 -9.20 -10.59
N ASP A 116 23.13 -8.02 -11.18
CA ASP A 116 23.17 -7.84 -12.64
C ASP A 116 22.00 -8.49 -13.41
N GLY A 117 20.83 -8.61 -12.76
CA GLY A 117 19.62 -9.21 -13.33
C GLY A 117 19.54 -10.75 -13.19
N GLU A 118 20.54 -11.38 -12.59
CA GLU A 118 20.59 -12.83 -12.35
C GLU A 118 20.32 -13.16 -10.88
N MET A 119 19.63 -14.28 -10.64
CA MET A 119 19.33 -14.76 -9.30
C MET A 119 20.55 -15.48 -8.71
N LYS A 120 20.99 -15.09 -7.51
CA LYS A 120 22.18 -15.68 -6.87
C LYS A 120 21.91 -16.94 -6.06
N GLY A 121 20.64 -17.32 -5.84
CA GLY A 121 20.28 -18.46 -4.99
C GLY A 121 20.51 -18.21 -3.48
N GLU A 122 20.72 -16.96 -3.07
CA GLU A 122 20.78 -16.55 -1.67
C GLU A 122 19.41 -16.01 -1.24
N PHE A 123 18.90 -16.47 -0.10
CA PHE A 123 17.56 -16.15 0.37
C PHE A 123 17.60 -15.53 1.76
N TYR A 124 16.88 -14.42 1.93
CA TYR A 124 16.77 -13.72 3.20
C TYR A 124 15.30 -13.54 3.60
N PRO A 125 14.92 -13.97 4.82
CA PRO A 125 13.57 -13.78 5.31
C PRO A 125 13.33 -12.33 5.68
N PHE A 126 12.07 -11.93 5.65
CA PHE A 126 11.65 -10.62 6.14
C PHE A 126 10.35 -10.68 6.93
N GLY A 127 10.22 -9.76 7.87
CA GLY A 127 9.05 -9.56 8.71
C GLY A 127 8.40 -8.21 8.45
N ILE A 128 7.37 -7.85 9.24
CA ILE A 128 6.75 -6.53 9.14
C ILE A 128 7.75 -5.42 9.51
N VAL A 129 8.67 -5.68 10.44
CA VAL A 129 9.71 -4.71 10.83
C VAL A 129 10.67 -4.38 9.70
N GLY A 130 10.94 -5.34 8.79
CA GLY A 130 11.88 -5.16 7.69
C GLY A 130 11.34 -4.29 6.56
N MET A 131 10.02 -4.09 6.49
CA MET A 131 9.37 -3.24 5.50
C MET A 131 9.68 -1.76 5.76
N ALA A 132 10.16 -1.02 4.76
CA ALA A 132 10.35 0.43 4.92
C ALA A 132 9.01 1.15 5.14
N ASN A 133 7.99 0.77 4.37
CA ASN A 133 6.60 1.20 4.57
C ASN A 133 5.78 0.03 5.13
N LYS A 134 5.30 0.15 6.36
CA LYS A 134 4.58 -0.92 7.08
C LYS A 134 3.20 -1.24 6.50
N GLY A 135 2.60 -0.30 5.77
CA GLY A 135 1.32 -0.53 5.07
C GLY A 135 1.47 -1.19 3.70
N ASP A 136 2.70 -1.27 3.17
CA ASP A 136 2.95 -1.78 1.83
C ASP A 136 2.81 -3.31 1.78
N CYS A 137 2.15 -3.83 0.75
CA CYS A 137 1.97 -5.26 0.55
C CYS A 137 2.81 -5.79 -0.62
N LEU A 138 3.99 -6.32 -0.30
CA LEU A 138 4.84 -6.98 -1.28
C LEU A 138 4.19 -8.25 -1.83
N GLN A 139 4.17 -8.37 -3.16
CA GLN A 139 3.65 -9.52 -3.90
C GLN A 139 4.80 -10.44 -4.35
N LYS A 140 4.48 -11.70 -4.61
CA LYS A 140 5.42 -12.62 -5.24
C LYS A 140 5.82 -12.11 -6.63
N GLY A 141 7.13 -12.10 -6.89
CA GLY A 141 7.71 -11.70 -8.15
C GLY A 141 8.18 -10.25 -8.20
N GLU A 142 7.87 -9.43 -7.20
CA GLU A 142 8.27 -8.02 -7.17
C GLU A 142 9.77 -7.85 -6.94
N THR A 143 10.33 -6.85 -7.61
CA THR A 143 11.71 -6.41 -7.40
C THR A 143 11.78 -5.42 -6.26
N VAL A 144 12.72 -5.63 -5.35
CA VAL A 144 12.92 -4.81 -4.15
C VAL A 144 14.39 -4.42 -4.01
N LYS A 145 14.62 -3.29 -3.36
CA LYS A 145 15.90 -2.96 -2.74
C LYS A 145 15.79 -3.19 -1.24
N PHE A 146 16.85 -3.66 -0.62
CA PHE A 146 16.87 -3.95 0.81
C PHE A 146 18.29 -3.93 1.34
N GLN A 147 18.41 -3.93 2.65
CA GLN A 147 19.67 -4.09 3.38
C GLN A 147 19.59 -5.35 4.24
N LEU A 148 20.73 -5.85 4.68
CA LEU A 148 20.80 -7.02 5.55
C LEU A 148 21.05 -6.61 6.99
N CYS A 149 20.42 -7.32 7.90
CA CYS A 149 20.53 -7.07 9.33
C CYS A 149 20.61 -8.39 10.07
N VAL A 150 21.55 -8.53 11.01
CA VAL A 150 21.66 -9.73 11.83
C VAL A 150 20.88 -9.50 13.11
N LEU A 151 19.81 -10.29 13.29
CA LEU A 151 18.99 -10.23 14.48
C LEU A 151 19.78 -10.66 15.72
N GLY A 152 19.96 -9.77 16.69
CA GLY A 152 20.75 -10.05 17.90
C GLY A 152 20.12 -11.13 18.79
N GLN A 153 18.81 -11.37 18.68
CA GLN A 153 18.08 -12.33 19.53
C GLN A 153 18.32 -13.79 19.13
N ASN A 154 18.47 -14.09 17.84
CA ASN A 154 18.58 -15.45 17.31
C ASN A 154 19.74 -15.63 16.31
N GLY A 155 20.48 -14.56 15.98
CA GLY A 155 21.57 -14.55 15.01
C GLY A 155 21.12 -14.69 13.55
N GLN A 156 19.82 -14.59 13.25
CA GLN A 156 19.28 -14.73 11.90
C GLN A 156 19.53 -13.47 11.09
N THR A 157 20.13 -13.61 9.91
CA THR A 157 20.20 -12.51 8.93
C THR A 157 18.85 -12.33 8.26
N MET A 158 18.30 -11.11 8.31
CA MET A 158 17.03 -10.72 7.72
C MET A 158 17.18 -9.56 6.75
N ALA A 159 16.27 -9.49 5.78
CA ALA A 159 16.12 -8.32 4.93
C ALA A 159 15.35 -7.22 5.67
N VAL A 160 15.91 -6.01 5.65
CA VAL A 160 15.36 -4.80 6.27
C VAL A 160 15.42 -3.61 5.31
N ASN A 161 14.76 -2.51 5.66
CA ASN A 161 14.61 -1.32 4.81
C ASN A 161 14.14 -1.68 3.39
N ILE A 162 13.23 -2.66 3.33
CA ILE A 162 12.77 -3.23 2.07
C ILE A 162 11.88 -2.20 1.39
N THR A 163 12.28 -1.82 0.19
CA THR A 163 11.61 -0.82 -0.62
C THR A 163 11.31 -1.42 -1.99
N PRO A 164 10.03 -1.59 -2.36
CA PRO A 164 9.67 -2.07 -3.69
C PRO A 164 10.03 -1.06 -4.77
N PHE A 165 10.40 -1.56 -5.93
CA PHE A 165 10.58 -0.75 -7.13
C PHE A 165 9.36 -0.94 -8.05
N ARG A 166 8.44 0.02 -8.05
CA ARG A 166 7.20 -0.04 -8.85
C ARG A 166 7.09 1.17 -9.75
N ARG A 167 7.03 0.92 -11.06
CA ARG A 167 6.70 1.93 -12.06
C ARG A 167 5.66 1.37 -13.01
N ALA A 168 4.66 2.19 -13.31
CA ALA A 168 3.62 1.85 -14.26
C ALA A 168 2.99 3.11 -14.85
N THR A 169 2.18 2.95 -15.89
CA THR A 169 1.48 4.06 -16.52
C THR A 169 0.11 4.27 -15.90
N VAL A 170 -0.28 5.54 -15.77
CA VAL A 170 -1.65 5.92 -15.42
C VAL A 170 -2.56 5.51 -16.57
N GLU A 171 -3.58 4.72 -16.28
CA GLU A 171 -4.56 4.29 -17.27
C GLU A 171 -5.58 5.39 -17.55
N CYS A 172 -6.18 5.92 -16.49
CA CYS A 172 -7.12 7.02 -16.58
C CYS A 172 -7.22 7.76 -15.25
N VAL A 173 -7.57 9.03 -15.34
CA VAL A 173 -7.90 9.89 -14.20
C VAL A 173 -9.32 10.39 -14.40
N LYS A 174 -10.12 10.29 -13.35
CA LYS A 174 -11.46 10.84 -13.22
C LYS A 174 -11.44 11.89 -12.10
N ASP A 175 -12.59 12.52 -11.83
CA ASP A 175 -12.71 13.67 -10.91
C ASP A 175 -11.87 13.58 -9.62
N GLN A 176 -12.05 12.51 -8.82
CA GLN A 176 -11.39 12.39 -7.50
C GLN A 176 -10.54 11.12 -7.35
N PHE A 177 -10.40 10.34 -8.42
CA PHE A 177 -9.68 9.06 -8.40
C PHE A 177 -9.20 8.66 -9.79
N GLY A 178 -8.26 7.73 -9.85
CA GLY A 178 -7.75 7.17 -11.09
C GLY A 178 -7.37 5.70 -10.96
N PHE A 179 -6.85 5.17 -12.05
CA PHE A 179 -6.33 3.81 -12.14
C PHE A 179 -4.94 3.80 -12.78
N ILE A 180 -4.07 2.94 -12.25
CA ILE A 180 -2.72 2.66 -12.77
C ILE A 180 -2.75 1.26 -13.41
N ASN A 181 -2.05 1.10 -14.53
CA ASN A 181 -1.84 -0.18 -15.20
C ASN A 181 -0.87 -1.06 -14.41
N TYR A 182 -1.33 -1.54 -13.25
CA TYR A 182 -0.57 -2.37 -12.33
C TYR A 182 -1.49 -3.44 -11.75
N GLU A 183 -1.08 -4.70 -11.87
CA GLU A 183 -1.85 -5.86 -11.43
C GLU A 183 -1.54 -6.20 -9.97
N VAL A 184 -2.57 -6.38 -9.15
CA VAL A 184 -2.44 -6.77 -7.75
C VAL A 184 -3.58 -7.71 -7.35
N GLY A 185 -3.22 -8.87 -6.80
CA GLY A 185 -4.19 -9.95 -6.57
C GLY A 185 -4.95 -10.29 -7.85
N ASP A 186 -6.28 -10.28 -7.77
CA ASP A 186 -7.15 -10.54 -8.93
C ASP A 186 -7.50 -9.28 -9.74
N SER A 187 -7.01 -8.10 -9.33
CA SER A 187 -7.29 -6.84 -10.01
C SER A 187 -6.25 -6.55 -11.09
N LYS A 188 -6.72 -6.28 -12.32
CA LYS A 188 -5.86 -5.89 -13.45
C LYS A 188 -5.33 -4.45 -13.36
N LYS A 189 -5.88 -3.66 -12.43
CA LYS A 189 -5.66 -2.22 -12.33
C LYS A 189 -5.59 -1.84 -10.86
N LEU A 190 -4.72 -0.89 -10.54
CA LEU A 190 -4.56 -0.37 -9.20
C LEU A 190 -5.29 0.95 -9.06
N PHE A 191 -6.24 1.01 -8.13
CA PHE A 191 -6.99 2.22 -7.81
C PHE A 191 -6.13 3.20 -6.99
N PHE A 192 -6.26 4.50 -7.23
CA PHE A 192 -5.69 5.54 -6.37
C PHE A 192 -6.64 6.73 -6.23
N HIS A 193 -6.57 7.42 -5.09
CA HIS A 193 -7.24 8.70 -4.89
C HIS A 193 -6.34 9.86 -5.34
N VAL A 194 -6.90 10.93 -5.92
CA VAL A 194 -6.12 12.12 -6.31
C VAL A 194 -5.37 12.74 -5.13
N LYS A 195 -5.88 12.58 -3.90
CA LYS A 195 -5.22 13.02 -2.66
C LYS A 195 -3.89 12.31 -2.37
N GLU A 196 -3.67 11.15 -2.96
CA GLU A 196 -2.43 10.38 -2.80
C GLU A 196 -1.32 10.83 -3.77
N VAL A 197 -1.66 11.69 -4.73
CA VAL A 197 -0.73 12.24 -5.71
C VAL A 197 0.10 13.33 -5.04
N GLN A 198 1.41 13.20 -5.14
CA GLN A 198 2.37 14.10 -4.51
C GLN A 198 2.55 15.38 -5.33
N ASP A 199 3.05 16.43 -4.68
CA ASP A 199 3.34 17.76 -5.25
C ASP A 199 2.15 18.51 -5.88
N GLY A 200 0.92 18.04 -5.68
CA GLY A 200 -0.29 18.67 -6.25
C GLY A 200 -0.34 18.58 -7.78
N VAL A 201 0.39 17.64 -8.36
CA VAL A 201 0.47 17.43 -9.80
C VAL A 201 -0.84 16.82 -10.34
N GLU A 202 -1.37 17.38 -11.42
CA GLU A 202 -2.46 16.74 -12.16
C GLU A 202 -1.91 15.64 -13.06
N LEU A 203 -2.31 14.40 -12.79
CA LEU A 203 -1.98 13.23 -13.60
C LEU A 203 -2.92 13.11 -14.79
N GLN A 204 -2.42 12.57 -15.89
CA GLN A 204 -3.22 12.19 -17.06
C GLN A 204 -2.91 10.76 -17.51
N ALA A 205 -3.78 10.20 -18.35
CA ALA A 205 -3.54 8.90 -18.95
C ALA A 205 -2.21 8.89 -19.73
N GLY A 206 -1.39 7.85 -19.50
CA GLY A 206 -0.07 7.70 -20.10
C GLY A 206 1.09 8.25 -19.27
N ASP A 207 0.84 9.04 -18.22
CA ASP A 207 1.88 9.46 -17.29
C ASP A 207 2.52 8.24 -16.61
N GLU A 208 3.85 8.21 -16.53
CA GLU A 208 4.56 7.18 -15.77
C GLU A 208 4.65 7.61 -14.31
N VAL A 209 4.30 6.70 -13.41
CA VAL A 209 4.25 6.96 -11.97
C VAL A 209 5.00 5.92 -11.17
N GLU A 210 5.57 6.35 -10.06
CA GLU A 210 6.11 5.53 -8.99
C GLU A 210 5.19 5.61 -7.76
N PHE A 211 4.95 4.50 -7.06
CA PHE A 211 3.93 4.43 -6.02
C PHE A 211 4.17 3.28 -5.03
N SER A 212 3.57 3.41 -3.84
CA SER A 212 3.41 2.31 -2.87
C SER A 212 2.08 1.60 -3.08
N VAL A 213 1.99 0.31 -2.75
CA VAL A 213 0.74 -0.47 -2.83
C VAL A 213 0.31 -0.81 -1.41
N ILE A 214 -0.75 -0.17 -0.94
CA ILE A 214 -1.25 -0.34 0.42
C ILE A 214 -2.41 -1.32 0.42
N LEU A 215 -2.32 -2.36 1.25
CA LEU A 215 -3.41 -3.32 1.48
C LEU A 215 -4.28 -2.84 2.63
N ASN A 216 -5.54 -2.52 2.33
CA ASN A 216 -6.55 -2.38 3.37
C ASN A 216 -6.89 -3.77 3.91
N GLN A 217 -6.29 -4.14 5.05
CA GLN A 217 -6.46 -5.47 5.65
C GLN A 217 -7.89 -5.76 6.13
N ARG A 218 -8.72 -4.72 6.29
CA ARG A 218 -10.14 -4.84 6.62
C ARG A 218 -10.97 -5.27 5.40
N THR A 219 -10.76 -4.61 4.26
CA THR A 219 -11.54 -4.89 3.05
C THR A 219 -10.86 -5.86 2.09
N GLY A 220 -9.60 -6.20 2.31
CA GLY A 220 -8.75 -6.99 1.40
C GLY A 220 -8.44 -6.28 0.08
N LYS A 221 -8.62 -4.95 -0.01
CA LYS A 221 -8.44 -4.19 -1.25
C LYS A 221 -7.11 -3.44 -1.22
N CYS A 222 -6.39 -3.49 -2.34
CA CYS A 222 -5.17 -2.72 -2.53
C CYS A 222 -5.46 -1.38 -3.23
N SER A 223 -4.74 -0.34 -2.83
CA SER A 223 -4.74 0.97 -3.49
C SER A 223 -3.34 1.54 -3.57
N ALA A 224 -3.09 2.38 -4.57
CA ALA A 224 -1.84 3.12 -4.67
C ALA A 224 -1.85 4.31 -3.70
N CYS A 225 -0.72 4.49 -3.00
CA CYS A 225 -0.44 5.64 -2.15
C CYS A 225 0.93 6.23 -2.50
N ASN A 226 1.19 7.47 -2.08
CA ASN A 226 2.44 8.17 -2.39
C ASN A 226 2.76 8.14 -3.89
N VAL A 227 1.80 8.55 -4.73
CA VAL A 227 1.93 8.47 -6.19
C VAL A 227 2.75 9.66 -6.69
N TRP A 228 3.92 9.37 -7.24
CA TRP A 228 4.85 10.35 -7.82
C TRP A 228 4.86 10.25 -9.34
N ARG A 229 4.71 11.37 -10.05
CA ARG A 229 4.91 11.39 -11.51
C ARG A 229 6.40 11.35 -11.83
N VAL A 230 6.82 10.34 -12.56
CA VAL A 230 8.21 10.15 -13.03
C VAL A 230 8.41 10.84 -14.38
N CYS A 231 7.51 10.59 -15.33
CA CYS A 231 7.54 11.25 -16.63
C CYS A 231 6.11 11.59 -17.11
N GLU A 232 5.99 12.70 -17.85
CA GLU A 232 4.73 13.07 -18.49
C GLU A 232 4.50 12.16 -19.69
N GLY A 233 3.29 11.59 -19.77
CA GLY A 233 2.88 10.77 -20.89
C GLY A 233 2.89 11.59 -22.18
N ALA A 234 3.03 10.90 -23.32
CA ALA A 234 2.90 11.55 -24.61
C ALA A 234 1.55 12.28 -24.66
N LYS A 235 1.57 13.62 -24.74
CA LYS A 235 0.34 14.41 -24.88
C LYS A 235 -0.44 13.82 -26.04
N ALA A 236 -1.70 13.50 -25.80
CA ALA A 236 -2.61 13.18 -26.88
C ALA A 236 -2.62 14.40 -27.81
N VAL A 237 -1.84 14.33 -28.89
CA VAL A 237 -1.91 15.30 -29.97
C VAL A 237 -3.37 15.23 -30.38
N ALA A 238 -4.12 16.31 -30.15
CA ALA A 238 -5.51 16.37 -30.58
C ALA A 238 -5.50 15.95 -32.04
N ALA A 239 -6.01 14.75 -32.33
CA ALA A 239 -6.08 14.26 -33.69
C ALA A 239 -6.72 15.40 -34.49
N PRO A 240 -6.11 15.85 -35.61
CA PRO A 240 -6.66 16.95 -36.36
C PRO A 240 -8.12 16.62 -36.60
N ARG A 241 -8.99 17.53 -36.14
CA ARG A 241 -10.44 17.39 -36.14
C ARG A 241 -10.82 16.76 -37.49
N PRO A 242 -11.43 15.57 -37.55
CA PRO A 242 -11.52 14.80 -38.79
C PRO A 242 -12.05 15.69 -39.91
N ASP A 243 -11.37 15.70 -41.07
CA ASP A 243 -11.63 16.66 -42.16
C ASP A 243 -13.10 16.71 -42.58
N ARG A 244 -13.84 15.61 -42.35
CA ARG A 244 -15.30 15.54 -42.55
C ARG A 244 -16.09 16.59 -41.77
N LEU A 245 -15.64 17.00 -40.58
CA LEU A 245 -16.25 18.06 -39.79
C LEU A 245 -15.85 19.45 -40.30
N VAL A 246 -14.60 19.60 -40.75
CA VAL A 246 -14.04 20.85 -41.27
C VAL A 246 -14.65 21.19 -42.63
N ASN A 247 -14.84 20.20 -43.50
CA ASN A 247 -15.49 20.35 -44.80
C ASN A 247 -16.99 20.64 -44.67
N ARG A 248 -17.64 20.18 -43.59
CA ARG A 248 -19.04 20.52 -43.30
C ARG A 248 -19.19 21.99 -42.85
N LEU A 249 -18.15 22.60 -42.30
CA LEU A 249 -18.10 24.04 -42.01
C LEU A 249 -17.68 24.89 -43.21
N LYS A 250 -16.75 24.40 -44.05
CA LYS A 250 -16.26 25.12 -45.25
C LYS A 250 -17.27 25.14 -46.40
N ASN A 251 -18.17 24.16 -46.50
CA ASN A 251 -19.23 24.12 -47.52
C ASN A 251 -20.55 24.77 -47.08
N ILE A 252 -20.60 25.45 -45.93
CA ILE A 252 -21.73 26.35 -45.64
C ILE A 252 -21.49 27.62 -46.47
N ASN A 253 -21.96 27.62 -47.72
CA ASN A 253 -22.18 28.85 -48.46
C ASN A 253 -23.22 29.66 -47.66
N LEU A 254 -22.80 30.83 -47.18
CA LEU A 254 -23.54 31.71 -46.30
C LEU A 254 -24.50 32.58 -47.11
N ASP A 255 -25.24 31.98 -48.04
CA ASP A 255 -26.06 32.69 -49.03
C ASP A 255 -27.43 32.06 -49.26
N ASP A 256 -28.00 31.46 -48.21
CA ASP A 256 -29.41 31.05 -48.24
C ASP A 256 -30.19 31.82 -47.17
N ALA A 257 -31.16 32.61 -47.63
CA ALA A 257 -32.09 33.40 -46.82
C ALA A 257 -32.97 32.53 -45.88
N ASN A 258 -32.74 31.21 -45.85
CA ASN A 258 -33.49 30.22 -45.09
C ASN A 258 -32.63 29.36 -44.13
N ALA A 259 -31.39 29.76 -43.81
CA ALA A 259 -30.58 29.06 -42.82
C ALA A 259 -31.17 29.21 -41.39
N PRO A 260 -31.21 28.14 -40.57
CA PRO A 260 -31.77 28.21 -39.22
C PRO A 260 -30.92 29.13 -38.33
N ARG A 261 -31.48 30.30 -38.00
CA ARG A 261 -30.84 31.28 -37.10
C ARG A 261 -31.14 30.91 -35.64
N LEU A 262 -30.11 30.50 -34.91
CA LEU A 262 -30.18 30.35 -33.47
C LEU A 262 -30.31 31.75 -32.85
N THR A 263 -31.51 32.11 -32.45
CA THR A 263 -31.79 33.43 -31.84
C THR A 263 -31.85 33.24 -30.33
N VAL A 264 -30.88 33.81 -29.61
CA VAL A 264 -30.87 33.79 -28.14
C VAL A 264 -31.89 34.82 -27.64
N LEU A 265 -33.09 34.36 -27.30
CA LEU A 265 -34.11 35.17 -26.62
C LEU A 265 -33.68 35.37 -25.16
N ARG A 266 -33.30 36.61 -24.83
CA ARG A 266 -33.04 37.05 -23.46
C ARG A 266 -34.36 37.58 -22.90
N GLN A 267 -34.80 37.09 -21.74
CA GLN A 267 -35.96 37.70 -21.07
C GLN A 267 -35.68 39.17 -20.78
N PRO A 268 -36.60 40.11 -21.10
CA PRO A 268 -36.42 41.50 -20.73
C PRO A 268 -36.46 41.62 -19.20
N ARG A 269 -35.38 42.12 -18.61
CA ARG A 269 -35.40 42.61 -17.22
C ARG A 269 -36.27 43.86 -17.19
N GLY A 270 -37.43 43.76 -16.53
CA GLY A 270 -38.24 44.92 -16.19
C GLY A 270 -37.50 45.82 -15.19
N PRO A 271 -37.85 47.12 -15.11
CA PRO A 271 -37.22 48.03 -14.16
C PRO A 271 -37.53 47.59 -12.72
N ASP A 272 -36.47 47.39 -11.92
CA ASP A 272 -36.56 47.17 -10.48
C ASP A 272 -37.23 48.38 -9.83
N ASN A 273 -38.46 48.20 -9.34
CA ASN A 273 -39.26 49.24 -8.75
C ASN A 273 -39.09 49.27 -7.22
N SER A 274 -37.84 49.36 -6.74
CA SER A 274 -37.57 49.67 -5.34
C SER A 274 -37.76 51.17 -5.10
N LYS A 275 -38.99 51.54 -4.75
CA LYS A 275 -39.27 52.71 -3.92
C LYS A 275 -39.07 52.35 -2.45
#